data_AF-A0A838WED1-F1
#
_entry.id   AF-A0A838WED1-F1
#
_cell.length_a   1.000
_cell.length_b   1.000
_cell.length_c   1.000
_cell.angle_alpha   90.00
_cell.angle_beta   90.00
_cell.angle_gamma   90.00
#
_symmetry.space_group_name_H-M   'P 1'
#
loop_
_entity.id
_entity.type
_entity.pdbx_description
1 polymer ?
#
loop_
_entity_poly.entity_id
_entity_poly.type
_entity_poly.pdbx_seq_one_letter_code
_entity_poly.pdbx_strand_id
1 'polypeptide(L)'
;MQHLTAEALARRVGESPTCEERVHLDACSSCRAELEALRAQTLALAQLPRLSPPAAEWTSLQTRLADEGLIRVPAGPRAGWGFSPLLRAATYVVLFLLGGVGGVVVGQGWNAHTEPESGSHARSGPHTALATDIRDQAVREEATRELRDAEAAYVAALARYGELSGVQPEEGDDPVA
;
A
#
# COMPACT_ATOMS: atom_id res chain seq x y z
N MET A 1 -4.36 -10.67 -49.93
CA MET A 1 -3.38 -10.57 -48.82
C MET A 1 -4.05 -11.08 -47.57
N GLN A 2 -3.36 -11.88 -46.77
CA GLN A 2 -3.92 -12.40 -45.52
C GLN A 2 -3.82 -11.32 -44.42
N HIS A 3 -4.84 -11.22 -43.57
CA HIS A 3 -4.87 -10.30 -42.44
C HIS A 3 -3.89 -10.74 -41.34
N LEU A 4 -3.47 -9.80 -40.50
CA LEU A 4 -2.77 -10.13 -39.26
C LEU A 4 -3.69 -10.92 -38.33
N THR A 5 -3.11 -11.83 -37.55
CA THR A 5 -3.86 -12.57 -36.54
C THR A 5 -4.28 -11.63 -35.40
N ALA A 6 -5.37 -11.99 -34.70
CA ALA A 6 -5.82 -11.23 -33.54
C ALA A 6 -4.72 -11.10 -32.46
N GLU A 7 -3.91 -12.15 -32.25
CA GLU A 7 -2.78 -12.13 -31.32
C GLU A 7 -1.70 -11.12 -31.76
N ALA A 8 -1.37 -11.08 -33.05
CA ALA A 8 -0.42 -10.12 -33.60
C ALA A 8 -0.93 -8.68 -33.39
N LEU A 9 -2.21 -8.42 -33.67
CA LEU A 9 -2.84 -7.11 -33.44
C LEU A 9 -2.85 -6.73 -31.95
N ALA A 10 -3.22 -7.65 -31.05
CA ALA A 10 -3.23 -7.43 -29.61
C ALA A 10 -1.84 -7.02 -29.09
N ARG A 11 -0.78 -7.65 -29.59
CA ARG A 11 0.60 -7.30 -29.25
C ARG A 11 0.94 -5.85 -29.61
N ARG A 12 0.38 -5.30 -30.70
CA ARG A 12 0.63 -3.91 -31.17
C ARG A 12 -0.13 -2.84 -30.38
N VAL A 13 -0.94 -3.23 -29.40
CA VAL A 13 -1.56 -2.28 -28.46
C VAL A 13 -0.49 -1.65 -27.57
N GLY A 14 0.46 -2.45 -27.07
CA GLY A 14 1.54 -2.01 -26.18
C GLY A 14 2.93 -1.90 -26.85
N GLU A 15 3.16 -2.57 -27.96
CA GLU A 15 4.46 -2.62 -28.63
C GLU A 15 4.45 -1.92 -30.00
N SER A 16 5.63 -1.47 -30.44
CA SER A 16 5.80 -0.93 -31.79
C SER A 16 5.74 -2.04 -32.85
N PRO A 17 5.01 -1.84 -33.96
CA PRO A 17 4.98 -2.79 -35.06
C PRO A 17 6.34 -2.87 -35.79
N THR A 18 6.65 -4.05 -36.32
CA THR A 18 7.80 -4.27 -37.20
C THR A 18 7.62 -3.51 -38.52
N CYS A 19 8.70 -3.39 -39.31
CA CYS A 19 8.62 -2.72 -40.62
C CYS A 19 7.59 -3.37 -41.56
N GLU A 20 7.49 -4.70 -41.59
CA GLU A 20 6.54 -5.42 -42.45
C GLU A 20 5.09 -5.19 -42.01
N GLU A 21 4.82 -5.31 -40.70
CA GLU A 21 3.48 -5.07 -40.17
C GLU A 21 3.05 -3.62 -40.34
N ARG A 22 3.97 -2.65 -40.25
CA ARG A 22 3.67 -1.25 -40.55
C ARG A 22 3.19 -1.08 -41.98
N VAL A 23 3.92 -1.64 -42.95
CA VAL A 23 3.52 -1.60 -44.37
C VAL A 23 2.14 -2.24 -44.55
N HIS A 24 1.86 -3.35 -43.85
CA HIS A 24 0.55 -3.97 -43.87
C HIS A 24 -0.54 -3.07 -43.27
N LEU A 25 -0.32 -2.48 -42.10
CA LEU A 25 -1.27 -1.60 -41.44
C LEU A 25 -1.55 -0.35 -42.27
N ASP A 26 -0.54 0.23 -42.92
CA ASP A 26 -0.73 1.36 -43.83
C ASP A 26 -1.66 0.98 -45.00
N ALA A 27 -1.49 -0.22 -45.55
CA ALA A 27 -2.27 -0.72 -46.68
C ALA A 27 -3.66 -1.30 -46.32
N CYS A 28 -3.84 -1.84 -45.10
CA CYS A 28 -5.04 -2.58 -44.71
C CYS A 28 -5.89 -1.80 -43.69
N SER A 29 -7.04 -1.28 -44.13
CA SER A 29 -7.98 -0.55 -43.27
C SER A 29 -8.64 -1.42 -42.20
N SER A 30 -8.94 -2.68 -42.50
CA SER A 30 -9.58 -3.60 -41.54
C SER A 30 -8.68 -3.86 -40.33
N CYS A 31 -7.41 -4.18 -40.55
CA CYS A 31 -6.46 -4.41 -39.46
C CYS A 31 -6.17 -3.13 -38.65
N ARG A 32 -6.18 -1.95 -39.30
CA ARG A 32 -6.10 -0.67 -38.58
C ARG A 32 -7.30 -0.43 -37.68
N ALA A 33 -8.51 -0.61 -38.20
CA ALA A 33 -9.74 -0.41 -37.44
C ALA A 33 -9.80 -1.35 -36.23
N GLU A 34 -9.39 -2.61 -36.40
CA GLU A 34 -9.33 -3.58 -35.30
C GLU A 34 -8.30 -3.20 -34.24
N LEU A 35 -7.10 -2.77 -34.65
CA LEU A 35 -6.08 -2.28 -33.72
C LEU A 35 -6.53 -1.02 -32.95
N GLU A 36 -7.21 -0.09 -33.63
CA GLU A 36 -7.79 1.09 -33.00
C GLU A 36 -8.87 0.72 -31.98
N ALA A 37 -9.73 -0.24 -32.31
CA ALA A 37 -10.74 -0.77 -31.38
C ALA A 37 -10.09 -1.38 -30.13
N LEU A 38 -9.04 -2.21 -30.28
CA LEU A 38 -8.32 -2.81 -29.15
C LEU A 38 -7.64 -1.76 -28.26
N ARG A 39 -7.07 -0.71 -28.87
CA ARG A 39 -6.48 0.43 -28.13
C ARG A 39 -7.54 1.21 -27.36
N ALA A 40 -8.69 1.48 -27.98
CA ALA A 40 -9.80 2.16 -27.33
C ALA A 40 -10.32 1.37 -26.11
N GLN A 41 -10.46 0.05 -26.24
CA GLN A 41 -10.85 -0.84 -25.13
C GLN A 41 -9.83 -0.79 -23.99
N THR A 42 -8.54 -0.85 -24.31
CA THR A 42 -7.47 -0.79 -23.30
C THR A 42 -7.48 0.54 -22.54
N LEU A 43 -7.72 1.65 -23.25
CA LEU A 43 -7.87 2.97 -22.64
C LEU A 43 -9.12 3.06 -21.76
N ALA A 44 -10.24 2.45 -22.16
CA ALA A 44 -11.45 2.40 -21.35
C ALA A 44 -11.23 1.60 -20.04
N LEU A 45 -10.56 0.44 -20.14
CA LEU A 45 -10.19 -0.36 -18.97
C LEU A 45 -9.24 0.39 -18.03
N ALA A 46 -8.30 1.16 -18.57
CA ALA A 46 -7.37 1.96 -17.77
C ALA A 46 -8.05 3.09 -16.97
N GLN A 47 -9.29 3.46 -17.30
CA GLN A 47 -10.07 4.46 -16.57
C GLN A 47 -10.84 3.88 -15.38
N LEU A 48 -10.88 2.56 -15.23
CA LEU A 48 -11.53 1.93 -14.09
C LEU A 48 -10.82 2.31 -12.77
N PRO A 49 -11.56 2.38 -11.64
CA PRO A 49 -10.97 2.63 -10.34
C PRO A 49 -9.82 1.66 -10.04
N ARG A 50 -8.67 2.19 -9.62
CA ARG A 50 -7.57 1.35 -9.15
C ARG A 50 -7.90 0.85 -7.75
N LEU A 51 -8.20 -0.44 -7.66
CA LEU A 51 -8.32 -1.13 -6.37
C LEU A 51 -6.90 -1.47 -5.90
N SER A 52 -6.56 -1.05 -4.67
CA SER A 52 -5.34 -1.51 -4.02
C SER A 52 -5.66 -2.76 -3.20
N PRO A 53 -4.82 -3.82 -3.26
CA PRO A 53 -4.97 -4.94 -2.36
C PRO A 53 -4.78 -4.47 -0.90
N PRO A 54 -5.33 -5.22 0.08
CA PRO A 54 -5.07 -4.98 1.50
C PRO A 54 -3.57 -4.94 1.81
N ALA A 55 -3.15 -4.01 2.67
CA ALA A 55 -1.73 -3.81 2.99
C ALA A 55 -1.04 -5.08 3.54
N ALA A 56 -1.79 -5.93 4.25
CA ALA A 56 -1.30 -7.20 4.78
C ALA A 56 -0.90 -8.18 3.66
N GLU A 57 -1.65 -8.24 2.57
CA GLU A 57 -1.35 -9.10 1.43
C GLU A 57 -0.06 -8.66 0.74
N TRP A 58 0.14 -7.35 0.61
CA TRP A 58 1.37 -6.82 0.00
C TRP A 58 2.62 -7.15 0.81
N THR A 59 2.50 -7.12 2.14
CA THR A 59 3.58 -7.54 3.04
C THR A 59 3.90 -9.02 2.88
N SER A 60 2.87 -9.88 2.83
CA SER A 60 3.04 -11.32 2.59
C SER A 60 3.73 -11.61 1.26
N LEU A 61 3.30 -10.94 0.19
CA LEU A 61 3.91 -11.04 -1.13
C LEU A 61 5.38 -10.59 -1.13
N GLN A 62 5.68 -9.48 -0.47
CA GLN A 62 7.05 -8.98 -0.34
C GLN A 62 7.93 -9.98 0.42
N THR A 63 7.46 -10.58 1.50
CA THR A 63 8.19 -11.61 2.25
C THR A 63 8.47 -12.82 1.36
N ARG A 64 7.45 -13.34 0.66
CA ARG A 64 7.63 -14.49 -0.24
C ARG A 64 8.63 -14.20 -1.36
N LEU A 65 8.52 -13.04 -2.01
CA LEU A 65 9.45 -12.64 -3.07
C LEU A 65 10.88 -12.45 -2.55
N ALA A 66 11.04 -12.04 -1.30
CA ALA A 66 12.34 -11.92 -0.64
C ALA A 66 12.94 -13.31 -0.34
N ASP A 67 12.11 -14.24 0.14
CA ASP A 67 12.49 -15.63 0.43
C ASP A 67 12.87 -16.38 -0.85
N GLU A 68 12.16 -16.11 -1.96
CA GLU A 68 12.49 -16.62 -3.30
C GLU A 68 13.72 -15.92 -3.92
N GLY A 69 14.25 -14.87 -3.27
CA GLY A 69 15.42 -14.13 -3.74
C GLY A 69 15.18 -13.28 -4.99
N LEU A 70 13.91 -13.07 -5.37
CA LEU A 70 13.51 -12.26 -6.52
C LEU A 70 13.64 -10.76 -6.24
N ILE A 71 13.55 -10.37 -4.97
CA ILE A 71 13.75 -8.99 -4.54
C ILE A 71 14.72 -8.92 -3.35
N ARG A 72 15.45 -7.81 -3.27
CA ARG A 72 16.22 -7.47 -2.07
C ARG A 72 15.45 -6.47 -1.26
N VAL A 73 14.99 -6.89 -0.08
CA VAL A 73 14.45 -5.96 0.91
C VAL A 73 15.65 -5.32 1.62
N PRO A 74 15.81 -3.99 1.59
CA PRO A 74 16.87 -3.35 2.36
C PRO A 74 16.64 -3.70 3.83
N ALA A 75 17.62 -4.35 4.45
CA ALA A 75 17.61 -4.52 5.89
C ALA A 75 17.50 -3.11 6.49
N GLY A 76 16.42 -2.85 7.23
CA GLY A 76 16.22 -1.57 7.92
C GLY A 76 17.47 -1.23 8.75
N PRO A 77 17.67 0.06 9.10
CA PRO A 77 18.86 0.47 9.84
C PRO A 77 18.99 -0.43 11.06
N ARG A 78 20.06 -1.26 11.07
CA ARG A 78 20.31 -2.20 12.15
C ARG A 78 20.30 -1.39 13.44
N ALA A 79 19.32 -1.64 14.29
CA ALA A 79 19.16 -1.03 15.61
C ALA A 79 20.24 -1.55 16.59
N GLY A 80 21.50 -1.48 16.18
CA GLY A 80 22.62 -2.17 16.84
C GLY A 80 23.97 -1.49 16.66
N TRP A 81 24.05 -0.32 16.02
CA TRP A 81 25.22 0.56 16.16
C TRP A 81 24.87 1.73 17.08
N GLY A 82 24.44 1.39 18.29
CA GLY A 82 24.30 2.37 19.36
C GLY A 82 25.68 2.86 19.76
N PHE A 83 26.01 4.10 19.41
CA PHE A 83 27.07 4.82 20.11
C PHE A 83 26.74 4.77 21.61
N SER A 84 27.70 4.33 22.43
CA SER A 84 27.57 4.27 23.88
C SER A 84 26.98 5.58 24.41
N PRO A 85 26.06 5.57 25.40
CA PRO A 85 25.47 6.79 25.95
C PRO A 85 26.54 7.81 26.42
N LEU A 86 27.74 7.34 26.77
CA LEU A 86 28.91 8.18 27.07
C LEU A 86 29.38 9.02 25.87
N LEU A 87 29.38 8.47 24.66
CA LEU A 87 29.79 9.20 23.45
C LEU A 87 28.75 10.24 23.03
N ARG A 88 27.47 9.98 23.34
CA ARG A 88 26.38 10.95 23.16
C ARG A 88 26.50 12.13 24.14
N ALA A 89 26.93 11.87 25.37
CA ALA A 89 27.24 12.93 26.33
C ALA A 89 28.44 13.79 25.89
N ALA A 90 29.49 13.16 25.33
CA ALA A 90 30.67 13.87 24.84
C ALA A 90 30.34 14.84 23.70
N THR A 91 29.43 14.49 22.79
CA THR A 91 28.98 15.39 21.72
C THR A 91 28.23 16.60 22.25
N TYR A 92 27.38 16.46 23.27
CA TYR A 92 26.75 17.61 23.94
C TYR A 92 27.77 18.51 24.64
N VAL A 93 28.79 17.95 25.30
CA VAL A 93 29.85 18.73 25.95
C VAL A 93 30.69 19.47 24.91
N VAL A 94 31.05 18.83 23.79
CA VAL A 94 31.78 19.48 22.70
C VAL A 94 30.95 20.60 22.08
N LEU A 95 29.66 20.40 21.80
CA LEU A 95 28.77 21.45 21.29
C LEU A 95 28.60 22.61 22.28
N PHE A 96 28.48 22.30 23.58
CA PHE A 96 28.40 23.30 24.63
C PHE A 96 29.69 24.12 24.75
N LEU A 97 30.85 23.47 24.66
CA LEU A 97 32.16 24.13 24.69
C LEU A 97 32.43 24.92 23.39
N LEU A 98 31.95 24.44 22.24
CA LEU A 98 32.09 25.15 20.96
C LEU A 98 31.13 26.36 20.85
N GLY A 99 30.00 26.34 21.57
CA GLY A 99 29.00 27.42 21.59
C GLY A 99 29.08 28.39 22.79
N GLY A 100 29.96 28.14 23.76
CA GLY A 100 29.91 28.76 25.10
C GLY A 100 30.44 30.20 25.27
N VAL A 101 30.84 30.91 24.21
CA VAL A 101 31.42 32.28 24.36
C VAL A 101 30.44 33.41 23.98
N GLY A 102 29.22 33.11 23.51
CA GLY A 102 28.27 34.12 23.01
C GLY A 102 27.07 34.50 23.89
N GLY A 103 26.92 33.91 25.08
CA GLY A 103 25.64 33.89 25.80
C GLY A 103 25.50 34.73 27.07
N VAL A 104 26.35 35.75 27.28
CA VAL A 104 26.19 36.68 28.40
C VAL A 104 25.80 38.03 27.83
N VAL A 105 24.49 38.29 27.75
CA VAL A 105 23.75 39.54 28.08
C VAL A 105 22.36 39.41 27.46
N VAL A 106 21.34 39.84 28.20
CA VAL A 106 19.89 39.93 27.88
C VAL A 106 19.12 38.66 28.26
N GLY A 107 18.17 38.69 29.18
CA GLY A 107 17.52 39.82 29.85
C GLY A 107 16.50 39.27 30.84
N GLN A 108 16.39 39.97 31.96
CA GLN A 108 15.47 39.70 33.05
C GLN A 108 14.01 39.76 32.58
N GLY A 109 13.15 38.92 33.18
CA GLY A 109 11.72 39.19 33.27
C GLY A 109 10.80 38.05 32.84
N TRP A 110 10.64 37.03 33.69
CA TRP A 110 9.31 36.65 34.17
C TRP A 110 9.42 35.67 35.34
N ASN A 111 8.44 35.78 36.22
CA ASN A 111 8.47 35.36 37.60
C ASN A 111 8.47 33.84 37.81
N ALA A 112 9.00 33.50 38.97
CA ALA A 112 8.89 32.21 39.63
C ALA A 112 7.45 31.68 39.67
N HIS A 113 7.31 30.39 39.35
CA HIS A 113 6.61 29.45 40.22
C HIS A 113 7.40 28.14 40.29
N THR A 114 7.95 27.90 41.47
CA THR A 114 8.35 26.58 41.96
C THR A 114 7.10 25.76 42.25
N GLU A 115 6.91 24.64 41.55
CA GLU A 115 6.28 23.44 42.08
C GLU A 115 6.93 22.20 41.44
N PRO A 116 7.49 21.27 42.24
CA PRO A 116 7.94 19.97 41.75
C PRO A 116 6.74 19.01 41.73
N GLU A 117 6.16 18.78 40.55
CA GLU A 117 5.22 17.67 40.40
C GLU A 117 5.99 16.35 40.46
N SER A 118 5.86 15.70 41.62
CA SER A 118 6.20 14.31 41.87
C SER A 118 5.28 13.41 41.03
N GLY A 119 5.67 13.16 39.77
CA GLY A 119 5.03 12.20 38.88
C GLY A 119 5.34 10.77 39.31
N SER A 120 4.48 10.24 40.18
CA SER A 120 4.29 8.82 40.46
C SER A 120 4.54 7.94 39.22
N HIS A 121 5.60 7.14 39.25
CA HIS A 121 5.75 6.00 38.35
C HIS A 121 4.73 4.92 38.77
N ALA A 122 3.52 5.03 38.24
CA ALA A 122 2.56 3.95 38.27
C ALA A 122 3.15 2.75 37.52
N ARG A 123 3.63 1.77 38.29
CA ARG A 123 3.93 0.43 37.81
C ARG A 123 2.62 -0.18 37.32
N SER A 124 2.37 -0.12 36.02
CA SER A 124 1.27 -0.82 35.38
C SER A 124 1.35 -2.30 35.74
N GLY A 125 0.38 -2.77 36.54
CA GLY A 125 0.29 -4.16 36.92
C GLY A 125 -0.13 -5.05 35.73
N PRO A 126 0.08 -6.37 35.81
CA PRO A 126 -0.33 -7.32 34.77
C PRO A 126 -1.83 -7.27 34.43
N HIS A 127 -2.68 -6.80 35.34
CA HIS A 127 -4.13 -6.68 35.13
C HIS A 127 -4.52 -5.60 34.12
N THR A 128 -3.74 -4.51 33.98
CA THR A 128 -4.02 -3.47 32.97
C THR A 128 -3.71 -3.91 31.55
N ALA A 129 -2.68 -4.75 31.36
CA ALA A 129 -2.30 -5.27 30.04
C ALA A 129 -3.31 -6.32 29.51
N LEU A 130 -3.86 -7.15 30.40
CA LEU A 130 -4.91 -8.12 30.04
C LEU A 130 -6.23 -7.43 29.67
N ALA A 131 -6.60 -6.36 30.37
CA ALA A 131 -7.81 -5.60 30.08
C ALA A 131 -7.74 -4.87 28.73
N THR A 132 -6.55 -4.39 28.33
CA THR A 132 -6.34 -3.82 26.99
C THR A 132 -6.42 -4.86 25.89
N ASP A 133 -5.88 -6.07 26.12
CA ASP A 133 -5.93 -7.16 25.13
C ASP A 133 -7.36 -7.65 24.88
N ILE A 134 -8.17 -7.84 25.94
CA ILE A 134 -9.58 -8.23 25.81
C ILE A 134 -10.38 -7.18 25.03
N ARG A 135 -10.14 -5.88 25.29
CA ARG A 135 -10.81 -4.80 24.55
C ARG A 135 -10.41 -4.80 23.08
N ASP A 136 -9.13 -5.02 22.79
CA ASP A 136 -8.59 -5.07 21.44
C ASP A 136 -9.11 -6.30 20.66
N GLN A 137 -9.25 -7.44 21.33
CA GLN A 137 -9.90 -8.63 20.77
C GLN A 137 -11.38 -8.38 20.45
N ALA A 138 -12.15 -7.80 21.38
CA ALA A 138 -13.56 -7.50 21.16
C ALA A 138 -13.77 -6.53 19.97
N VAL A 139 -12.89 -5.53 19.81
CA VAL A 139 -12.92 -4.62 18.65
C VAL A 139 -12.64 -5.36 17.34
N ARG A 140 -11.68 -6.29 17.33
CA ARG A 140 -11.40 -7.13 16.15
C ARG A 140 -12.56 -8.07 15.80
N GLU A 141 -13.19 -8.65 16.81
CA GLU A 141 -14.39 -9.50 16.64
C GLU A 141 -15.56 -8.71 16.06
N GLU A 142 -15.76 -7.47 16.50
CA GLU A 142 -16.77 -6.57 15.93
C GLU A 142 -16.45 -6.25 14.47
N ALA A 143 -15.22 -5.82 14.17
CA ALA A 143 -14.80 -5.49 12.80
C ALA A 143 -14.90 -6.69 11.84
N THR A 144 -14.63 -7.90 12.31
CA THR A 144 -14.81 -9.13 11.49
C THR A 144 -16.28 -9.51 11.31
N ARG A 145 -17.17 -9.11 12.22
CA ARG A 145 -18.61 -9.26 12.02
C ARG A 145 -19.12 -8.27 10.97
N GLU A 146 -18.74 -7.00 11.11
CA GLU A 146 -19.06 -5.95 10.13
C GLU A 146 -18.57 -6.31 8.72
N LEU A 147 -17.36 -6.88 8.60
CA LEU A 147 -16.83 -7.34 7.31
C LEU A 147 -17.70 -8.45 6.70
N ARG A 148 -18.08 -9.46 7.48
CA ARG A 148 -18.94 -10.56 6.99
C ARG A 148 -20.32 -10.07 6.58
N ASP A 149 -20.89 -9.12 7.32
CA ASP A 149 -22.17 -8.51 6.98
C ASP A 149 -22.08 -7.70 5.68
N ALA A 150 -20.97 -6.99 5.46
CA ALA A 150 -20.70 -6.26 4.22
C ALA A 150 -20.48 -7.20 3.03
N GLU A 151 -19.75 -8.31 3.20
CA GLU A 151 -19.56 -9.34 2.19
C GLU A 151 -20.90 -9.98 1.79
N ALA A 152 -21.73 -10.34 2.77
CA ALA A 152 -23.06 -10.89 2.52
C ALA A 152 -23.95 -9.88 1.75
N ALA A 153 -23.88 -8.60 2.10
CA ALA A 153 -24.60 -7.55 1.38
C ALA A 153 -24.10 -7.37 -0.06
N TYR A 154 -22.78 -7.47 -0.29
CA TYR A 154 -22.18 -7.41 -1.62
C TYR A 154 -22.63 -8.58 -2.51
N VAL A 155 -22.55 -9.82 -2.00
CA VAL A 155 -22.99 -11.02 -2.72
C VAL A 155 -24.48 -10.94 -3.05
N ALA A 156 -25.31 -10.48 -2.12
CA ALA A 156 -26.74 -10.26 -2.37
C ALA A 156 -27.00 -9.19 -3.44
N ALA A 157 -26.18 -8.14 -3.49
CA ALA A 157 -26.27 -7.11 -4.52
C ALA A 157 -25.89 -7.64 -5.91
N LEU A 158 -24.85 -8.46 -6.02
CA LEU A 158 -24.46 -9.13 -7.25
C LEU A 158 -25.54 -10.10 -7.75
N ALA A 159 -26.12 -10.90 -6.86
CA ALA A 159 -27.21 -11.81 -7.23
C ALA A 159 -28.41 -11.04 -7.83
N ARG A 160 -28.81 -9.94 -7.17
CA ARG A 160 -29.88 -9.06 -7.68
C ARG A 160 -29.53 -8.41 -9.01
N TYR A 161 -28.28 -8.01 -9.19
CA TYR A 161 -27.81 -7.48 -10.47
C TYR A 161 -27.88 -8.53 -11.58
N GLY A 162 -27.50 -9.79 -11.29
CA GLY A 162 -27.64 -10.91 -12.22
C GLY A 162 -29.09 -11.14 -12.65
N GLU A 163 -30.01 -11.17 -11.70
CA GLU A 163 -31.46 -11.29 -11.96
C GLU A 163 -31.99 -10.17 -12.86
N LEU A 164 -31.56 -8.93 -12.63
CA LEU A 164 -32.00 -7.76 -13.40
C LEU A 164 -31.37 -7.64 -14.78
N SER A 165 -30.11 -8.08 -14.92
CA SER A 165 -29.35 -7.94 -16.16
C SER A 165 -29.64 -9.06 -17.17
N GLY A 166 -30.30 -10.14 -16.75
CA GLY A 166 -30.62 -11.27 -17.63
C GLY A 166 -29.40 -12.06 -18.12
N VAL A 167 -28.22 -11.81 -17.51
CA VAL A 167 -26.98 -12.54 -17.75
C VAL A 167 -27.04 -13.80 -16.90
N GLN A 168 -27.15 -14.98 -17.54
CA GLN A 168 -26.98 -16.24 -16.82
C GLN A 168 -25.48 -16.40 -16.50
N PRO A 169 -25.10 -16.68 -15.24
CA PRO A 169 -23.73 -16.98 -14.90
C PRO A 169 -23.32 -18.26 -15.64
N GLU A 170 -22.31 -18.16 -16.51
CA GLU A 170 -21.68 -19.32 -17.13
C GLU A 170 -21.03 -20.17 -16.02
N GLU A 171 -21.21 -21.49 -16.08
CA GLU A 171 -20.74 -22.45 -15.09
C GLU A 171 -19.20 -22.40 -14.98
N GLY A 172 -18.69 -21.67 -13.98
CA GLY A 172 -17.26 -21.44 -13.78
C GLY A 172 -16.88 -20.01 -13.36
N ASP A 173 -17.83 -19.06 -13.40
CA ASP A 173 -17.64 -17.72 -12.87
C ASP A 173 -17.87 -17.74 -11.36
N ASP A 174 -16.83 -18.13 -10.60
CA ASP A 174 -16.86 -18.00 -9.14
C ASP A 174 -16.62 -16.53 -8.78
N PRO A 175 -17.61 -15.81 -8.20
CA PRO A 175 -17.42 -14.43 -7.83
C PRO A 175 -16.52 -14.26 -6.59
N VAL A 176 -16.04 -15.36 -5.97
CA VAL A 176 -15.36 -15.35 -4.66
C VAL A 176 -14.19 -16.36 -4.52
N ALA A 177 -13.80 -17.14 -5.54
CA ALA A 177 -12.65 -18.07 -5.43
C ALA A 177 -11.27 -17.42 -5.57
#